data_AF-A0A166EJT4-F1
#
_entry.id   AF-A0A166EJT4-F1
#
_cell.length_a   1.000
_cell.length_b   1.000
_cell.length_c   1.000
_cell.angle_alpha   90.00
_cell.angle_beta   90.00
_cell.angle_gamma   90.00
#
_symmetry.space_group_name_H-M   'P 1'
#
loop_
_entity.id
_entity.type
_entity.pdbx_description
1 polymer ?
#
loop_
_entity_poly.entity_id
_entity_poly.type
_entity_poly.pdbx_seq_one_letter_code
_entity_poly.pdbx_strand_id
1 'polypeptide(L)'
;MSNDKPYEPVFYWELTWADKPRDYTARPPQRKESTLLMYWDLGPNGGERWHWIVNDTKLIAQGYAETHLEAARKAEAAFFQFLEQLEN
;
A
#
# COMPACT_ATOMS: atom_id res chain seq x y z
N MET A 1 9.37 13.70 22.99
CA MET A 1 7.97 13.26 23.14
C MET A 1 7.64 12.46 21.90
N SER A 2 7.73 11.14 21.97
CA SER A 2 7.34 10.27 20.87
C SER A 2 5.83 10.40 20.71
N ASN A 3 5.40 10.90 19.56
CA ASN A 3 3.98 10.94 19.19
C ASN A 3 3.60 9.50 18.82
N ASP A 4 3.51 8.60 19.81
CA ASP A 4 3.17 7.17 19.66
C ASP A 4 1.68 6.99 19.39
N LYS A 5 1.14 7.78 18.45
CA LYS A 5 -0.18 7.48 17.91
C LYS A 5 -0.02 6.28 16.99
N PRO A 6 -0.84 5.22 17.17
CA PRO A 6 -0.87 4.12 16.21
C PRO A 6 -1.18 4.69 14.83
N TYR A 7 -0.49 4.18 13.81
CA TYR A 7 -0.72 4.60 12.44
C TYR A 7 -2.16 4.24 12.03
N GLU A 8 -2.86 5.24 11.49
CA GLU A 8 -4.18 5.10 10.89
C GLU A 8 -4.02 5.35 9.38
N PRO A 9 -4.47 4.40 8.52
CA PRO A 9 -4.43 4.58 7.07
C PRO A 9 -5.16 5.84 6.62
N VAL A 10 -4.55 6.58 5.70
CA VAL A 10 -5.15 7.78 5.11
C VAL A 10 -6.24 7.39 4.11
N PHE A 11 -6.06 6.29 3.39
CA PHE A 11 -7.05 5.79 2.44
C PHE A 11 -7.92 4.69 3.02
N TYR A 12 -9.12 4.59 2.46
CA TYR A 12 -9.98 3.45 2.71
C TYR A 12 -9.46 2.23 1.93
N TRP A 13 -9.04 1.21 2.66
CA TRP A 13 -8.59 -0.07 2.11
C TRP A 13 -9.75 -1.07 2.13
N GLU A 14 -10.23 -1.44 0.95
CA GLU A 14 -11.31 -2.39 0.76
C GLU A 14 -10.78 -3.75 0.32
N LEU A 15 -11.52 -4.82 0.60
CA LEU A 15 -11.19 -6.15 0.09
C LEU A 15 -11.28 -6.15 -1.44
N THR A 16 -10.24 -6.65 -2.10
CA THR A 16 -10.18 -6.70 -3.56
C THR A 16 -11.09 -7.80 -4.10
N TRP A 17 -11.15 -8.94 -3.41
CA TRP A 17 -11.97 -10.09 -3.79
C TRP A 17 -12.66 -10.69 -2.57
N ALA A 18 -13.93 -11.08 -2.72
CA ALA A 18 -14.72 -11.63 -1.62
C ALA A 18 -14.17 -12.97 -1.09
N ASP A 19 -13.49 -13.73 -1.94
CA ASP A 19 -12.88 -15.03 -1.64
C ASP A 19 -11.41 -14.92 -1.19
N LYS A 20 -10.79 -13.73 -1.29
CA LYS A 20 -9.42 -13.47 -0.83
C LYS A 20 -9.42 -12.47 0.32
N PRO A 21 -9.58 -12.93 1.57
CA PRO A 21 -9.72 -12.06 2.73
C PRO A 21 -8.44 -11.30 3.10
N ARG A 22 -7.33 -11.58 2.39
CA ARG A 22 -6.03 -10.94 2.60
C ARG A 22 -5.60 -10.10 1.40
N ASP A 23 -6.49 -9.81 0.46
CA ASP A 23 -6.18 -8.94 -0.67
C ASP A 23 -6.95 -7.64 -0.49
N TYR A 24 -6.24 -6.52 -0.38
CA TYR A 24 -6.83 -5.20 -0.20
C TYR A 24 -6.37 -4.24 -1.30
N THR A 25 -7.25 -3.31 -1.63
CA THR A 25 -6.98 -2.23 -2.59
C THR A 25 -7.43 -0.90 -2.00
N ALA A 26 -6.73 0.17 -2.38
CA ALA A 26 -7.16 1.54 -2.14
C ALA A 26 -7.01 2.35 -3.42
N ARG A 27 -7.93 3.31 -3.63
CA ARG A 27 -7.94 4.21 -4.79
C ARG A 27 -7.85 5.66 -4.30
N PRO A 28 -6.64 6.27 -4.33
CA PRO A 28 -6.46 7.63 -3.86
C PRO A 28 -7.29 8.63 -4.67
N PRO A 29 -8.10 9.50 -4.02
CA PRO A 29 -8.90 10.50 -4.74
C PRO A 29 -8.06 11.57 -5.45
N GLN A 30 -6.80 11.77 -5.04
CA GLN A 30 -5.88 12.73 -5.62
C GLN A 30 -5.52 12.38 -7.07
N ARG A 31 -5.54 11.09 -7.44
CA ARG A 31 -5.16 10.61 -8.78
C ARG A 31 -5.91 9.34 -9.15
N LYS A 32 -6.87 9.46 -10.07
CA LYS A 32 -7.81 8.39 -10.40
C LYS A 32 -7.15 7.19 -11.09
N GLU A 33 -6.02 7.42 -11.74
CA GLU A 33 -5.22 6.41 -12.42
C GLU A 33 -4.37 5.59 -11.44
N SER A 34 -4.17 6.10 -10.22
CA SER A 34 -3.36 5.43 -9.21
C SER A 34 -4.17 4.38 -8.44
N THR A 35 -3.54 3.26 -8.16
CA THR A 35 -4.11 2.18 -7.34
C THR A 35 -3.04 1.65 -6.39
N LEU A 36 -3.41 1.48 -5.12
CA LEU A 36 -2.59 0.82 -4.11
C LEU A 36 -3.17 -0.56 -3.86
N LEU A 37 -2.31 -1.57 -3.81
CA LEU A 37 -2.67 -2.97 -3.60
C LEU A 37 -1.82 -3.52 -2.46
N MET A 38 -2.41 -4.37 -1.63
CA MET A 38 -1.66 -5.20 -0.70
C MET A 38 -2.26 -6.59 -0.63
N TYR A 39 -1.41 -7.62 -0.62
CA TYR A 39 -1.84 -9.00 -0.47
C TYR A 39 -0.82 -9.83 0.30
N TRP A 40 -1.28 -10.93 0.88
CA TRP A 40 -0.40 -11.88 1.56
C TRP A 40 0.28 -12.78 0.53
N ASP A 41 1.61 -12.76 0.51
CA ASP A 41 2.43 -13.44 -0.49
C ASP A 41 3.56 -14.24 0.16
N LEU A 42 4.05 -15.26 -0.54
CA LEU A 42 5.29 -15.94 -0.21
C LEU A 42 6.43 -15.10 -0.81
N GLY A 43 7.07 -14.28 0.03
CA GLY A 43 8.21 -13.48 -0.39
C GLY A 43 9.35 -14.36 -0.96
N PRO A 44 10.37 -13.75 -1.60
CA PRO A 44 11.40 -14.48 -2.37
C PRO A 44 12.22 -15.52 -1.59
N ASN A 45 12.19 -15.47 -0.26
CA ASN A 45 12.86 -16.43 0.62
C ASN A 45 11.91 -17.46 1.26
N GLY A 46 10.66 -17.57 0.77
CA GLY A 46 9.64 -18.47 1.32
C GLY A 46 9.00 -17.99 2.63
N GLY A 47 9.28 -16.77 3.06
CA GLY A 47 8.65 -16.15 4.23
C GLY A 47 7.32 -15.50 3.83
N GLU A 48 6.23 -15.90 4.48
CA GLU A 48 4.92 -15.28 4.30
C GLU A 48 4.93 -13.81 4.80
N ARG A 49 4.59 -12.87 3.93
CA ARG A 49 4.62 -11.42 4.20
C ARG A 49 3.53 -10.67 3.44
N TRP A 50 3.24 -9.44 3.85
CA TRP A 50 2.39 -8.53 3.09
C TRP A 50 3.19 -7.90 1.96
N HIS A 51 2.88 -8.23 0.71
CA HIS A 51 3.36 -7.52 -0.47
C HIS A 51 2.47 -6.31 -0.69
N TRP A 52 3.05 -5.12 -0.77
CA TRP A 52 2.36 -3.90 -1.15
C TRP A 52 2.88 -3.36 -2.48
N ILE A 53 1.98 -2.78 -3.27
CA ILE A 53 2.26 -2.26 -4.61
C ILE A 53 1.54 -0.93 -4.76
N VAL A 54 2.22 0.04 -5.37
CA VAL A 54 1.66 1.31 -5.80
C VAL A 54 1.81 1.40 -7.31
N ASN A 55 0.68 1.50 -8.01
CA ASN A 55 0.61 1.60 -9.45
C ASN A 55 -0.05 2.91 -9.86
N ASP A 56 0.32 3.38 -11.06
CA ASP A 56 -0.39 4.35 -11.86
C ASP A 56 -0.49 3.80 -13.30
N THR A 57 -0.31 4.64 -14.32
CA THR A 57 -0.01 4.22 -15.70
C THR A 57 1.20 3.28 -15.81
N LYS A 58 2.07 3.27 -14.80
CA LYS A 58 3.20 2.35 -14.62
C LYS A 58 3.36 2.00 -13.13
N LEU A 59 4.12 0.94 -12.84
CA LEU A 59 4.55 0.64 -11.47
C LEU A 59 5.33 1.83 -10.88
N ILE A 60 4.90 2.32 -9.72
CA ILE A 60 5.58 3.38 -8.97
C ILE A 60 6.56 2.75 -7.99
N ALA A 61 6.05 1.89 -7.11
CA ALA A 61 6.83 1.28 -6.04
C ALA A 61 6.18 -0.02 -5.57
N GLN A 62 6.98 -0.89 -4.96
CA GLN A 62 6.49 -2.09 -4.30
C GLN A 62 7.48 -2.55 -3.23
N GLY A 63 7.01 -3.40 -2.33
CA GLY A 63 7.87 -4.04 -1.34
C GLY A 63 7.11 -4.96 -0.40
N TYR A 64 7.78 -5.38 0.68
CA TYR A 64 7.20 -6.27 1.68
C TYR A 64 7.11 -5.60 3.05
N ALA A 65 6.18 -6.07 3.87
CA ALA A 65 5.99 -5.70 5.26
C ALA A 65 5.54 -6.90 6.09
N GLU A 66 5.79 -6.85 7.39
CA GLU A 66 5.42 -7.96 8.30
C GLU A 66 3.94 -7.88 8.70
N THR A 67 3.32 -6.70 8.60
CA THR A 67 1.90 -6.47 8.94
C THR A 67 1.16 -5.70 7.85
N HIS A 68 -0.15 -5.89 7.76
CA HIS A 68 -0.98 -5.17 6.79
C HIS A 68 -0.97 -3.65 7.02
N LEU A 69 -0.95 -3.20 8.29
CA LEU A 69 -0.86 -1.78 8.63
C LEU A 69 0.47 -1.16 8.18
N GLU A 70 1.57 -1.88 8.36
CA GLU A 70 2.87 -1.43 7.85
C GLU A 70 2.90 -1.43 6.32
N ALA A 71 2.27 -2.41 5.67
CA ALA A 71 2.12 -2.46 4.22
C ALA A 71 1.33 -1.25 3.69
N ALA A 72 0.19 -0.94 4.29
CA ALA A 72 -0.62 0.25 4.00
C ALA A 72 0.20 1.53 4.18
N ARG A 73 0.91 1.67 5.31
CA ARG A 73 1.77 2.83 5.59
C ARG A 73 2.84 3.03 4.51
N LYS A 74 3.52 1.97 4.10
CA LYS A 74 4.57 2.04 3.07
C LYS A 74 4.00 2.36 1.70
N ALA A 75 2.86 1.76 1.33
CA ALA A 75 2.19 2.06 0.08
C ALA A 75 1.72 3.52 0.01
N GLU A 76 1.11 4.03 1.08
CA GLU A 76 0.66 5.41 1.16
C GLU A 76 1.83 6.39 1.12
N ALA A 77 2.90 6.13 1.88
CA ALA A 77 4.10 6.95 1.85
C ALA A 77 4.73 7.01 0.44
N ALA A 78 4.82 5.87 -0.25
CA ALA A 78 5.33 5.82 -1.61
C ALA A 78 4.42 6.57 -2.62
N PHE A 79 3.10 6.51 -2.43
CA PHE A 79 2.16 7.29 -3.24
C PHE A 79 2.33 8.81 -3.03
N PHE A 80 2.41 9.26 -1.77
CA PHE A 80 2.62 10.69 -1.49
C PHE A 80 3.95 11.20 -2.01
N GLN A 81 5.02 10.41 -1.85
CA GLN A 81 6.32 10.74 -2.44
C GLN A 81 6.26 10.86 -3.97
N PHE A 82 5.48 10.01 -4.63
CA PHE A 82 5.25 10.11 -6.07
C PHE A 82 4.49 11.39 -6.45
N LEU A 83 3.48 11.80 -5.67
CA LEU A 83 2.79 13.07 -5.91
C LEU A 83 3.74 14.27 -5.78
N GLU A 84 4.58 14.30 -4.74
CA GLU A 84 5.59 15.34 -4.55
C GLU A 84 6.58 15.42 -5.73
N GLN A 85 6.93 14.29 -6.35
CA GLN A 85 7.80 14.24 -7.52
C GLN A 85 7.15 14.76 -8.81
N LEU A 86 5.82 14.77 -8.90
CA LEU A 86 5.10 15.30 -10.06
C LEU A 86 4.89 16.81 -9.99
N GLU A 87 4.86 17.37 -8.77
CA GLU A 87 4.68 18.81 -8.52
C GLU A 87 5.99 19.61 -8.66
N ASN A 88 7.14 18.92 -8.69
CA ASN A 88 8.47 19.51 -8.91
C ASN A 88 8.95 19.29 -10.35
#